data_AF-A0A939UT50-F1
#
_entry.id   AF-A0A939UT50-F1
#
_cell.length_a   1.000
_cell.length_b   1.000
_cell.length_c   1.000
_cell.angle_alpha   90.00
_cell.angle_beta   90.00
_cell.angle_gamma   90.00
#
_symmetry.space_group_name_H-M   'P 1'
#
loop_
_entity.id
_entity.type
_entity.pdbx_description
1 polymer ?
#
loop_
_entity_poly.entity_id
_entity_poly.type
_entity_poly.pdbx_seq_one_letter_code
_entity_poly.pdbx_strand_id
1 'polypeptide(L)'
;MRRTISAMVGKGSANHNSRRFIAENVDSSRTRYNISYIDEPIKRVYHELFDEALERYNSRQTRSDRRIPDYYEKIRSSKQEKLFHEIILQIGDKDNMASRTENGDLARELLDEYFKGFAARNPNLRVFSAHIHMDEATPHIHIDFVPFTTGSKRGLDTRVSLKQALAAQGFTGGTRGDTEWAQWVANEKLELAAVMERYGIEWEQKGTHEKHLSVLDFKKQEREKELNALEAELAEKQGELSEVQRRLESADTAEEKLEGLKYKLSRDEDYAVPEPPK
;
A
#
# COMPACT_ATOMS: atom_id res chain seq x y z
N MET A 1 -13.86 -7.85 -16.28
CA MET A 1 -12.70 -6.97 -15.97
C MET A 1 -11.79 -7.71 -14.98
N ARG A 2 -10.47 -7.48 -14.94
CA ARG A 2 -9.56 -8.08 -13.94
C ARG A 2 -8.91 -7.03 -13.05
N ARG A 3 -8.84 -7.26 -11.74
CA ARG A 3 -8.19 -6.36 -10.76
C ARG A 3 -7.48 -7.12 -9.67
N THR A 4 -6.39 -6.56 -9.16
CA THR A 4 -5.63 -7.11 -8.03
C THR A 4 -6.30 -6.76 -6.70
N ILE A 5 -5.96 -7.51 -5.65
CA ILE A 5 -6.29 -7.17 -4.26
C ILE A 5 -4.99 -7.08 -3.47
N SER A 6 -4.73 -5.91 -2.88
CA SER A 6 -3.65 -5.74 -1.91
C SER A 6 -4.21 -5.74 -0.49
N ALA A 7 -3.49 -6.38 0.42
CA ALA A 7 -3.77 -6.38 1.84
C ALA A 7 -2.47 -6.06 2.58
N MET A 8 -2.47 -4.98 3.36
CA MET A 8 -1.30 -4.53 4.09
C MET A 8 -1.59 -4.51 5.60
N VAL A 9 -0.58 -4.87 6.38
CA VAL A 9 -0.59 -4.64 7.82
C VAL A 9 -0.17 -3.20 8.04
N GLY A 10 -1.11 -2.37 8.47
CA GLY A 10 -0.80 -0.98 8.79
C GLY A 10 0.04 -0.87 10.07
N LYS A 11 0.74 0.25 10.24
CA LYS A 11 1.50 0.51 11.48
C LYS A 11 0.58 0.85 12.66
N GLY A 12 -0.73 0.98 12.44
CA GLY A 12 -1.72 1.33 13.46
C GLY A 12 -1.72 2.81 13.78
N SER A 13 -2.01 3.66 12.78
CA SER A 13 -2.09 5.11 12.98
C SER A 13 -3.54 5.59 13.02
N ALA A 14 -4.23 5.37 14.14
CA ALA A 14 -5.64 5.77 14.31
C ALA A 14 -5.90 7.26 14.01
N ASN A 15 -4.90 8.13 14.25
CA ASN A 15 -5.00 9.56 13.95
C ASN A 15 -4.97 9.86 12.43
N HIS A 16 -4.29 9.03 11.64
CA HIS A 16 -4.29 9.14 10.17
C HIS A 16 -5.65 8.71 9.61
N ASN A 17 -6.19 7.63 10.16
CA ASN A 17 -7.42 6.99 9.70
C ASN A 17 -8.65 7.88 9.95
N SER A 18 -8.68 8.55 11.11
CA SER A 18 -9.71 9.53 11.44
C SER A 18 -9.47 10.94 10.86
N ARG A 19 -8.44 11.12 10.00
CA ARG A 19 -8.03 12.41 9.42
C ARG A 19 -7.81 13.53 10.45
N ARG A 20 -7.42 13.17 11.69
CA ARG A 20 -7.03 14.13 12.74
C ARG A 20 -5.74 14.87 12.41
N PHE A 21 -4.94 14.33 11.48
CA PHE A 21 -3.92 15.06 10.75
C PHE A 21 -4.05 14.76 9.25
N ILE A 22 -3.67 15.73 8.42
CA ILE A 22 -3.66 15.59 6.97
C ILE A 22 -2.22 15.32 6.53
N ALA A 23 -1.97 14.14 5.95
CA ALA A 23 -0.68 13.79 5.37
C ALA A 23 -0.51 14.45 3.99
N GLU A 24 0.73 14.60 3.52
CA GLU A 24 1.05 15.24 2.23
C GLU A 24 0.35 14.59 1.03
N ASN A 25 0.11 13.28 1.09
CA ASN A 25 -0.57 12.52 0.04
C ASN A 25 -2.10 12.58 0.09
N VAL A 26 -2.68 13.39 0.99
CA VAL A 26 -4.13 13.53 1.17
C VAL A 26 -4.62 14.80 0.51
N ASP A 27 -5.55 14.67 -0.42
CA ASP A 27 -6.30 15.79 -0.98
C ASP A 27 -7.42 16.21 -0.01
N SER A 28 -7.15 17.24 0.79
CA SER A 28 -8.08 17.74 1.81
C SER A 28 -9.47 18.08 1.27
N SER A 29 -9.57 18.52 0.00
CA SER A 29 -10.85 18.86 -0.65
C SER A 29 -11.75 17.65 -0.91
N ARG A 30 -11.17 16.44 -0.87
CA ARG A 30 -11.84 15.17 -1.17
C ARG A 30 -12.17 14.34 0.07
N THR A 31 -11.72 14.74 1.26
CA THR A 31 -12.05 14.07 2.53
C THR A 31 -13.57 13.88 2.73
N ARG A 32 -14.39 14.76 2.16
CA ARG A 32 -15.87 14.65 2.13
C ARG A 32 -16.42 13.40 1.42
N TYR A 33 -15.61 12.73 0.61
CA TYR A 33 -15.97 11.49 -0.10
C TYR A 33 -15.54 10.23 0.66
N ASN A 34 -14.82 10.38 1.77
CA ASN A 34 -14.46 9.27 2.64
C ASN A 34 -15.72 8.72 3.33
N ILE A 35 -15.67 7.46 3.73
CA ILE A 35 -16.72 6.83 4.54
C ILE A 35 -16.10 6.45 5.88
N SER A 36 -16.70 6.93 6.98
CA SER A 36 -16.32 6.53 8.34
C SER A 36 -17.44 5.69 8.93
N TYR A 37 -17.15 4.42 9.21
CA TYR A 37 -18.15 3.49 9.77
C TYR A 37 -18.14 3.51 11.29
N ILE A 38 -16.94 3.49 11.88
CA ILE A 38 -16.71 3.38 13.31
C ILE A 38 -15.49 4.26 13.64
N ASP A 39 -15.55 5.04 14.72
CA ASP A 39 -14.42 5.78 15.30
C ASP A 39 -14.62 5.90 16.82
N GLU A 40 -14.37 4.79 17.52
CA GLU A 40 -14.54 4.66 18.96
C GLU A 40 -13.20 4.80 19.70
N PRO A 41 -13.16 5.44 20.88
CA PRO A 41 -11.95 5.47 21.69
C PRO A 41 -11.53 4.05 22.11
N ILE A 42 -10.34 3.60 21.71
CA ILE A 42 -9.82 2.26 22.02
C ILE A 42 -9.85 1.91 23.51
N LYS A 43 -9.62 2.89 24.40
CA LYS A 43 -9.73 2.68 25.85
C LYS A 43 -11.11 2.19 26.27
N ARG A 44 -12.17 2.75 25.68
CA ARG A 44 -13.55 2.33 25.95
C ARG A 44 -13.77 0.87 25.52
N VAL A 45 -13.27 0.50 24.34
CA VAL A 45 -13.33 -0.88 23.84
C VAL A 45 -12.62 -1.86 24.78
N TYR A 46 -11.49 -1.45 25.36
CA TYR A 46 -10.80 -2.27 26.35
C TYR A 46 -11.63 -2.50 27.62
N HIS A 47 -12.28 -1.45 28.12
CA HIS A 47 -13.15 -1.57 29.29
C HIS A 47 -14.35 -2.49 29.00
N GLU A 48 -15.01 -2.31 27.85
CA GLU A 48 -16.13 -3.16 27.41
C GLU A 48 -15.73 -4.65 27.27
N LEU A 49 -14.54 -4.94 26.75
CA LEU A 49 -14.10 -6.32 26.51
C LEU A 49 -13.51 -7.03 27.73
N PHE A 50 -12.80 -6.30 28.60
CA PHE A 50 -11.87 -6.93 29.55
C PHE A 50 -12.14 -6.63 31.02
N ASP A 51 -12.95 -5.63 31.38
CA ASP A 51 -13.09 -5.24 32.79
C ASP A 51 -13.69 -6.37 33.65
N GLU A 52 -14.75 -7.03 33.18
CA GLU A 52 -15.33 -8.15 33.94
C GLU A 52 -14.34 -9.32 34.12
N ALA A 53 -13.54 -9.60 33.08
CA ALA A 53 -12.50 -10.64 33.14
C ALA A 53 -11.36 -10.25 34.09
N LEU A 54 -11.00 -8.96 34.09
CA LEU A 54 -10.00 -8.39 34.97
C LEU A 54 -10.44 -8.45 36.44
N GLU A 55 -11.70 -8.13 36.73
CA GLU A 55 -12.29 -8.25 38.07
C GLU A 55 -12.27 -9.70 38.57
N ARG A 56 -12.73 -10.65 37.74
CA ARG A 56 -12.66 -12.08 38.05
C ARG A 56 -11.23 -12.56 38.29
N TYR A 57 -10.26 -12.07 37.51
CA TYR A 57 -8.86 -12.42 37.70
C TYR A 57 -8.30 -11.85 39.01
N ASN A 58 -8.54 -10.56 39.29
CA ASN A 58 -8.00 -9.85 40.44
C ASN A 58 -8.60 -10.34 41.77
N SER A 59 -9.88 -10.72 41.80
CA SER A 59 -10.53 -11.26 43.00
C SER A 59 -9.90 -12.57 43.50
N ARG A 60 -9.27 -13.33 42.60
CA ARG A 60 -8.55 -14.58 42.92
C ARG A 60 -7.09 -14.35 43.33
N GLN A 61 -6.57 -13.13 43.25
CA GLN A 61 -5.18 -12.83 43.60
C GLN A 61 -5.03 -12.50 45.09
N THR A 62 -4.26 -13.32 45.80
CA THR A 62 -3.87 -13.10 47.20
C THR A 62 -2.69 -12.15 47.35
N ARG A 63 -1.80 -12.09 46.35
CA ARG A 63 -0.66 -11.18 46.34
C ARG A 63 -0.98 -9.91 45.57
N SER A 64 -0.68 -8.75 46.15
CA SER A 64 -0.95 -7.44 45.56
C SER A 64 -0.16 -7.19 44.27
N ASP A 65 1.08 -7.66 44.18
CA ASP A 65 1.95 -7.50 42.99
C ASP A 65 1.47 -8.27 41.75
N ARG A 66 0.54 -9.22 41.92
CA ARG A 66 -0.07 -9.98 40.81
C ARG A 66 -1.37 -9.39 40.30
N ARG A 67 -1.95 -8.42 41.02
CA ARG A 67 -3.15 -7.70 40.60
C ARG A 67 -2.79 -6.75 39.47
N ILE A 68 -3.72 -6.60 38.54
CA ILE A 68 -3.56 -5.72 37.39
C ILE A 68 -4.52 -4.55 37.61
N PRO A 69 -4.02 -3.32 37.83
CA PRO A 69 -4.90 -2.17 38.07
C PRO A 69 -5.72 -1.80 36.83
N ASP A 70 -5.10 -1.81 35.66
CA ASP A 70 -5.68 -1.42 34.38
C ASP A 70 -5.09 -2.32 33.29
N TYR A 71 -5.97 -3.03 32.57
CA TYR A 71 -5.54 -3.97 31.54
C TYR A 71 -5.09 -3.27 30.24
N TYR A 72 -5.69 -2.14 29.88
CA TYR A 72 -5.24 -1.33 28.75
C TYR A 72 -3.81 -0.85 28.97
N GLU A 73 -3.51 -0.27 30.13
CA GLU A 73 -2.16 0.22 30.45
C GLU A 73 -1.14 -0.93 30.54
N LYS A 74 -1.57 -2.11 31.00
CA LYS A 74 -0.76 -3.33 30.97
C LYS A 74 -0.40 -3.74 29.53
N ILE A 75 -1.34 -3.73 28.59
CA ILE A 75 -1.05 -4.09 27.19
C ILE A 75 -0.24 -2.99 26.51
N ARG A 76 -0.53 -1.71 26.76
CA ARG A 76 0.23 -0.58 26.21
C ARG A 76 1.72 -0.63 26.55
N SER A 77 2.06 -1.09 27.76
CA SER A 77 3.45 -1.24 28.22
C SER A 77 4.06 -2.62 27.93
N SER A 78 3.28 -3.56 27.38
CA SER A 78 3.72 -4.91 27.05
C SER A 78 4.58 -4.93 25.79
N LYS A 79 5.54 -5.86 25.75
CA LYS A 79 6.30 -6.21 24.54
C LYS A 79 5.75 -7.44 23.81
N GLN A 80 4.75 -8.12 24.38
CA GLN A 80 4.24 -9.39 23.86
C GLN A 80 3.07 -9.22 22.90
N GLU A 81 2.12 -8.33 23.22
CA GLU A 81 0.89 -8.12 22.47
C GLU A 81 0.78 -6.63 22.11
N LYS A 82 0.11 -6.31 21.00
CA LYS A 82 -0.19 -4.92 20.61
C LYS A 82 -1.56 -4.51 21.15
N LEU A 83 -1.78 -3.20 21.29
CA LEU A 83 -3.09 -2.68 21.67
C LEU A 83 -4.17 -3.00 20.62
N PHE A 84 -3.78 -2.95 19.35
CA PHE A 84 -4.65 -3.26 18.23
C PHE A 84 -3.82 -3.65 17.00
N HIS A 85 -4.53 -4.11 15.98
CA HIS A 85 -4.00 -4.43 14.68
C HIS A 85 -4.81 -3.70 13.60
N GLU A 86 -4.17 -3.45 12.46
CA GLU A 86 -4.75 -2.74 11.33
C GLU A 86 -4.62 -3.61 10.08
N ILE A 87 -5.72 -3.78 9.35
CA ILE A 87 -5.71 -4.29 7.98
C ILE A 87 -6.11 -3.17 7.03
N ILE A 88 -5.35 -3.01 5.95
CA ILE A 88 -5.64 -2.09 4.86
C ILE A 88 -5.92 -2.92 3.61
N LEU A 89 -7.08 -2.72 2.99
CA LEU A 89 -7.47 -3.42 1.75
C LEU A 89 -7.71 -2.43 0.63
N GLN A 90 -7.22 -2.78 -0.55
CA GLN A 90 -7.34 -1.98 -1.77
C GLN A 90 -7.58 -2.91 -2.97
N ILE A 91 -8.43 -2.44 -3.89
CA ILE A 91 -8.68 -3.09 -5.19
C ILE A 91 -7.90 -2.31 -6.24
N GLY A 92 -7.10 -3.01 -7.05
CA GLY A 92 -6.30 -2.40 -8.11
C GLY A 92 -5.23 -1.43 -7.60
N ASP A 93 -4.84 -0.49 -8.45
CA ASP A 93 -3.82 0.52 -8.22
C ASP A 93 -4.26 1.88 -8.80
N LYS A 94 -3.37 2.87 -8.75
CA LYS A 94 -3.68 4.23 -9.23
C LYS A 94 -3.95 4.27 -10.74
N ASP A 95 -3.44 3.32 -11.52
CA ASP A 95 -3.54 3.34 -12.97
C ASP A 95 -4.88 2.75 -13.43
N ASN A 96 -5.49 1.88 -12.63
CA ASN A 96 -6.73 1.19 -13.00
C ASN A 96 -7.93 1.42 -12.06
N MET A 97 -7.74 1.90 -10.83
CA MET A 97 -8.79 2.19 -9.84
C MET A 97 -8.57 3.57 -9.15
N ALA A 98 -7.97 4.56 -9.82
CA ALA A 98 -7.71 5.87 -9.23
C ALA A 98 -8.96 6.54 -8.64
N SER A 99 -8.82 7.21 -7.50
CA SER A 99 -9.93 7.81 -6.75
C SER A 99 -10.75 8.85 -7.52
N ARG A 100 -10.19 9.48 -8.56
CA ARG A 100 -10.85 10.50 -9.39
C ARG A 100 -11.55 9.95 -10.63
N THR A 101 -11.79 8.65 -10.70
CA THR A 101 -12.35 7.96 -11.86
C THR A 101 -13.60 7.16 -11.48
N GLU A 102 -14.42 6.79 -12.46
CA GLU A 102 -15.57 5.89 -12.25
C GLU A 102 -15.15 4.55 -11.62
N ASN A 103 -13.96 4.04 -11.99
CA ASN A 103 -13.40 2.84 -11.36
C ASN A 103 -13.05 3.07 -9.88
N GLY A 104 -12.66 4.29 -9.50
CA GLY A 104 -12.46 4.65 -8.10
C GLY A 104 -13.78 4.61 -7.31
N ASP A 105 -14.86 5.14 -7.88
CA ASP A 105 -16.19 5.05 -7.27
C ASP A 105 -16.67 3.60 -7.16
N LEU A 106 -16.39 2.77 -8.17
CA LEU A 106 -16.64 1.33 -8.12
C LEU A 106 -15.83 0.62 -7.01
N ALA A 107 -14.54 0.94 -6.85
CA ALA A 107 -13.75 0.41 -5.72
C ALA A 107 -14.38 0.77 -4.37
N ARG A 108 -14.85 2.01 -4.21
CA ARG A 108 -15.52 2.46 -2.99
C ARG A 108 -16.75 1.60 -2.67
N GLU A 109 -17.59 1.32 -3.65
CA GLU A 109 -18.80 0.50 -3.49
C GLU A 109 -18.48 -0.94 -3.11
N LEU A 110 -17.48 -1.54 -3.77
CA LEU A 110 -17.02 -2.90 -3.47
C LEU A 110 -16.46 -3.01 -2.05
N LEU A 111 -15.66 -2.03 -1.61
CA LEU A 111 -15.12 -1.98 -0.26
C LEU A 111 -16.20 -1.75 0.81
N ASP A 112 -17.21 -0.93 0.52
CA ASP A 112 -18.38 -0.73 1.39
C ASP A 112 -19.17 -2.03 1.56
N GLU A 113 -19.49 -2.73 0.46
CA GLU A 113 -20.19 -4.01 0.53
C GLU A 113 -19.38 -5.08 1.28
N TYR A 114 -18.07 -5.16 1.03
CA TYR A 114 -17.17 -6.05 1.75
C TYR A 114 -17.21 -5.82 3.28
N PHE A 115 -17.20 -4.55 3.71
CA PHE A 115 -17.13 -4.19 5.13
C PHE A 115 -18.41 -4.53 5.89
N LYS A 116 -19.59 -4.46 5.25
CA LYS A 116 -20.89 -4.78 5.88
C LYS A 116 -20.94 -6.16 6.54
N GLY A 117 -20.21 -7.14 5.98
CA GLY A 117 -20.11 -8.49 6.55
C GLY A 117 -18.93 -8.73 7.49
N PHE A 118 -18.02 -7.76 7.65
CA PHE A 118 -16.72 -7.97 8.30
C PHE A 118 -16.85 -8.43 9.76
N ALA A 119 -17.69 -7.75 10.55
CA ALA A 119 -17.86 -8.07 11.97
C ALA A 119 -18.47 -9.47 12.19
N ALA A 120 -19.37 -9.92 11.32
CA ALA A 120 -19.98 -11.24 11.41
C ALA A 120 -18.99 -12.37 11.09
N ARG A 121 -18.10 -12.16 10.11
CA ARG A 121 -17.02 -13.10 9.77
C ARG A 121 -15.90 -13.14 10.81
N ASN A 122 -15.74 -12.05 11.58
CA ASN A 122 -14.61 -11.85 12.50
C ASN A 122 -15.06 -11.61 13.95
N PRO A 123 -15.75 -12.57 14.59
CA PRO A 123 -16.36 -12.38 15.91
C PRO A 123 -15.33 -12.16 17.04
N ASN A 124 -14.06 -12.53 16.85
CA ASN A 124 -12.99 -12.35 17.83
C ASN A 124 -12.12 -11.11 17.56
N LEU A 125 -12.49 -10.29 16.56
CA LEU A 125 -11.81 -9.05 16.20
C LEU A 125 -12.77 -7.87 16.42
N ARG A 126 -12.67 -7.20 17.57
CA ARG A 126 -13.52 -6.05 17.87
C ARG A 126 -12.99 -4.82 17.12
N VAL A 127 -13.63 -4.50 16.00
CA VAL A 127 -13.34 -3.29 15.21
C VAL A 127 -13.70 -2.05 16.03
N PHE A 128 -12.80 -1.08 16.12
CA PHE A 128 -13.05 0.20 16.81
C PHE A 128 -12.84 1.42 15.91
N SER A 129 -12.17 1.26 14.78
CA SER A 129 -11.97 2.32 13.78
C SER A 129 -12.03 1.69 12.39
N ALA A 130 -12.84 2.24 11.49
CA ALA A 130 -12.95 1.75 10.12
C ALA A 130 -13.33 2.86 9.15
N HIS A 131 -12.49 3.06 8.12
CA HIS A 131 -12.56 4.20 7.23
C HIS A 131 -12.20 3.82 5.79
N ILE A 132 -13.05 4.20 4.81
CA ILE A 132 -12.67 4.22 3.39
C ILE A 132 -12.13 5.60 3.04
N HIS A 133 -10.94 5.63 2.45
CA HIS A 133 -10.30 6.84 1.96
C HIS A 133 -10.49 6.98 0.44
N MET A 134 -11.05 8.11 0.01
CA MET A 134 -11.28 8.51 -1.40
C MET A 134 -10.48 9.78 -1.79
N ASP A 135 -9.65 10.23 -0.86
CA ASP A 135 -8.85 11.45 -0.87
C ASP A 135 -7.36 11.20 -1.10
N GLU A 136 -6.97 9.94 -1.31
CA GLU A 136 -5.63 9.53 -1.73
C GLU A 136 -5.63 9.03 -3.19
N ALA A 137 -4.52 8.50 -3.69
CA ALA A 137 -4.36 8.09 -5.09
C ALA A 137 -5.35 6.97 -5.51
N THR A 138 -5.52 5.97 -4.64
CA THR A 138 -6.37 4.80 -4.90
C THR A 138 -7.29 4.58 -3.69
N PRO A 139 -8.59 4.29 -3.88
CA PRO A 139 -9.50 3.98 -2.79
C PRO A 139 -9.07 2.76 -2.00
N HIS A 140 -9.07 2.88 -0.68
CA HIS A 140 -8.71 1.78 0.22
C HIS A 140 -9.46 1.91 1.54
N ILE A 141 -9.64 0.79 2.24
CA ILE A 141 -10.26 0.73 3.56
C ILE A 141 -9.21 0.42 4.62
N HIS A 142 -9.22 1.19 5.70
CA HIS A 142 -8.54 0.89 6.96
C HIS A 142 -9.53 0.24 7.92
N ILE A 143 -9.14 -0.86 8.57
CA ILE A 143 -9.91 -1.51 9.62
C ILE A 143 -8.98 -1.78 10.81
N ASP A 144 -9.18 -1.04 11.89
CA ASP A 144 -8.46 -1.19 13.15
C ASP A 144 -9.30 -1.99 14.16
N PHE A 145 -8.71 -3.03 14.75
CA PHE A 145 -9.41 -3.93 15.66
C PHE A 145 -8.56 -4.41 16.83
N VAL A 146 -9.23 -4.69 17.95
CA VAL A 146 -8.65 -5.34 19.12
C VAL A 146 -8.96 -6.85 19.05
N PRO A 147 -7.94 -7.72 18.88
CA PRO A 147 -8.16 -9.15 18.90
C PRO A 147 -8.30 -9.67 20.34
N PHE A 148 -9.28 -10.53 20.59
CA PHE A 148 -9.48 -11.11 21.91
C PHE A 148 -9.85 -12.59 21.85
N THR A 149 -9.49 -13.30 22.92
CA THR A 149 -9.86 -14.69 23.15
C THR A 149 -10.51 -14.81 24.52
N THR A 150 -11.44 -15.75 24.66
CA THR A 150 -12.20 -16.04 25.89
C THR A 150 -11.91 -17.47 26.36
N GLY A 151 -12.22 -17.77 27.62
CA GLY A 151 -12.05 -19.12 28.18
C GLY A 151 -10.60 -19.54 28.43
N SER A 152 -9.65 -18.60 28.47
CA SER A 152 -8.25 -18.89 28.76
C SER A 152 -8.09 -19.48 30.17
N LYS A 153 -7.35 -20.61 30.26
CA LYS A 153 -7.03 -21.26 31.54
C LYS A 153 -5.82 -20.63 32.26
N ARG A 154 -5.11 -19.71 31.62
CA ARG A 154 -3.92 -19.04 32.15
C ARG A 154 -4.10 -17.53 32.10
N GLY A 155 -3.85 -16.84 33.22
CA GLY A 155 -4.03 -15.39 33.32
C GLY A 155 -5.51 -14.98 33.35
N LEU A 156 -5.84 -13.87 32.71
CA LEU A 156 -7.22 -13.46 32.47
C LEU A 156 -7.90 -14.48 31.54
N ASP A 157 -9.16 -14.80 31.83
CA ASP A 157 -9.98 -15.71 31.02
C ASP A 157 -10.37 -15.07 29.68
N THR A 158 -10.63 -13.77 29.66
CA THR A 158 -10.71 -12.95 28.42
C THR A 158 -9.50 -12.05 28.31
N ARG A 159 -8.75 -12.16 27.21
CA ARG A 159 -7.46 -11.46 27.06
C ARG A 159 -7.15 -11.14 25.61
N VAL A 160 -6.24 -10.16 25.41
CA VAL A 160 -5.68 -9.87 24.10
C VAL A 160 -4.81 -11.03 23.64
N SER A 161 -5.08 -11.53 22.43
CA SER A 161 -4.18 -12.41 21.70
C SER A 161 -4.66 -12.56 20.25
N LEU A 162 -3.90 -12.01 19.30
CA LEU A 162 -4.22 -12.17 17.87
C LEU A 162 -4.22 -13.64 17.46
N LYS A 163 -3.19 -14.40 17.88
CA LYS A 163 -3.06 -15.82 17.55
C LYS A 163 -4.28 -16.62 17.99
N GLN A 164 -4.72 -16.45 19.23
CA GLN A 164 -5.87 -17.21 19.74
C GLN A 164 -7.20 -16.71 19.20
N ALA A 165 -7.34 -15.41 18.91
CA ALA A 165 -8.52 -14.86 18.25
C ALA A 165 -8.73 -15.50 16.86
N LEU A 166 -7.65 -15.57 16.06
CA LEU A 166 -7.71 -16.19 14.73
C LEU A 166 -7.91 -17.72 14.81
N ALA A 167 -7.25 -18.40 15.76
CA ALA A 167 -7.46 -19.82 15.97
C ALA A 167 -8.90 -20.17 16.37
N ALA A 168 -9.57 -19.32 17.15
CA ALA A 168 -10.99 -19.49 17.50
C ALA A 168 -11.91 -19.39 16.28
N GLN A 169 -11.46 -18.68 15.23
CA GLN A 169 -12.14 -18.56 13.94
C GLN A 169 -11.73 -19.64 12.92
N GLY A 170 -10.93 -20.64 13.33
CA GLY A 170 -10.51 -21.76 12.47
C GLY A 170 -9.18 -21.59 11.76
N PHE A 171 -8.47 -20.47 11.96
CA PHE A 171 -7.13 -20.26 11.40
C PHE A 171 -6.09 -20.81 12.37
N THR A 172 -5.64 -22.03 12.16
CA THR A 172 -4.74 -22.73 13.10
C THR A 172 -3.26 -22.52 12.80
N GLY A 173 -2.95 -21.97 11.62
CA GLY A 173 -1.57 -21.89 11.11
C GLY A 173 -0.96 -23.29 10.93
N GLY A 174 0.20 -23.34 10.29
CA GLY A 174 0.89 -24.62 10.04
C GLY A 174 2.39 -24.43 9.99
N THR A 175 2.89 -24.00 8.84
CA THR A 175 4.34 -23.84 8.60
C THR A 175 4.81 -22.41 8.87
N ARG A 176 6.13 -22.18 8.84
CA ARG A 176 6.74 -20.86 9.14
C ARG A 176 6.26 -19.72 8.22
N GLY A 177 5.72 -20.03 7.04
CA GLY A 177 5.11 -19.05 6.11
C GLY A 177 3.57 -19.03 6.13
N ASP A 178 2.95 -20.04 6.73
CA ASP A 178 1.49 -20.24 6.75
C ASP A 178 0.97 -20.00 8.18
N THR A 179 1.09 -18.76 8.64
CA THR A 179 0.63 -18.35 9.96
C THR A 179 -0.89 -18.18 10.00
N GLU A 180 -1.48 -18.18 11.19
CA GLU A 180 -2.91 -17.88 11.38
C GLU A 180 -3.30 -16.55 10.70
N TRP A 181 -2.40 -15.57 10.79
CA TRP A 181 -2.57 -14.28 10.13
C TRP A 181 -2.55 -14.38 8.60
N ALA A 182 -1.62 -15.14 8.03
CA ALA A 182 -1.52 -15.29 6.58
C ALA A 182 -2.75 -15.97 6.00
N GLN A 183 -3.23 -17.03 6.66
CA GLN A 183 -4.47 -17.72 6.28
C GLN A 183 -5.69 -16.80 6.39
N TRP A 184 -5.78 -16.03 7.48
CA TRP A 184 -6.87 -15.07 7.67
C TRP A 184 -6.86 -13.96 6.63
N VAL A 185 -5.71 -13.36 6.33
CA VAL A 185 -5.60 -12.34 5.27
C VAL A 185 -5.95 -12.93 3.90
N ALA A 186 -5.54 -14.15 3.60
CA ALA A 186 -5.92 -14.83 2.37
C ALA A 186 -7.44 -15.05 2.29
N ASN A 187 -8.07 -15.41 3.40
CA ASN A 187 -9.53 -15.52 3.50
C ASN A 187 -10.23 -14.18 3.26
N GLU A 188 -9.78 -13.10 3.89
CA GLU A 188 -10.39 -11.78 3.66
C GLU A 188 -10.21 -11.30 2.21
N LYS A 189 -9.13 -11.67 1.53
CA LYS A 189 -9.00 -11.42 0.08
C LYS A 189 -10.00 -12.24 -0.74
N LEU A 190 -10.30 -13.48 -0.36
CA LEU A 190 -11.32 -14.31 -1.01
C LEU A 190 -12.72 -13.71 -0.81
N GLU A 191 -13.03 -13.22 0.39
CA GLU A 191 -14.29 -12.53 0.70
C GLU A 191 -14.46 -11.27 -0.15
N LEU A 192 -13.39 -10.47 -0.29
CA LEU A 192 -13.40 -9.30 -1.17
C LEU A 192 -13.50 -9.69 -2.65
N ALA A 193 -12.83 -10.76 -3.08
CA ALA A 193 -12.93 -11.29 -4.44
C ALA A 193 -14.36 -11.78 -4.76
N ALA A 194 -15.05 -12.40 -3.81
CA ALA A 194 -16.45 -12.81 -3.98
C ALA A 194 -17.39 -11.59 -4.14
N VAL A 195 -17.10 -10.47 -3.48
CA VAL A 195 -17.79 -9.20 -3.72
C VAL A 195 -17.51 -8.70 -5.14
N MET A 196 -16.24 -8.65 -5.53
CA MET A 196 -15.81 -8.24 -6.88
C MET A 196 -16.48 -9.07 -8.00
N GLU A 197 -16.62 -10.39 -7.80
CA GLU A 197 -17.23 -11.30 -8.77
C GLU A 197 -18.71 -10.96 -9.02
N ARG A 198 -19.47 -10.56 -7.99
CA ARG A 198 -20.87 -10.11 -8.14
C ARG A 198 -21.01 -8.88 -9.04
N TYR A 199 -19.95 -8.09 -9.17
CA TYR A 199 -19.89 -6.91 -10.04
C TYR A 199 -19.15 -7.20 -11.37
N GLY A 200 -18.88 -8.48 -11.70
CA GLY A 200 -18.24 -8.88 -12.95
C GLY A 200 -16.73 -8.60 -13.01
N ILE A 201 -16.07 -8.50 -11.85
CA ILE A 201 -14.63 -8.28 -11.74
C ILE A 201 -13.95 -9.55 -11.22
N GLU A 202 -13.06 -10.11 -12.03
CA GLU A 202 -12.22 -11.25 -11.67
C GLU A 202 -11.01 -10.79 -10.85
N TRP A 203 -10.68 -11.56 -9.80
CA TRP A 203 -9.48 -11.32 -9.02
C TRP A 203 -8.21 -11.79 -9.76
N GLU A 204 -7.36 -10.83 -10.11
CA GLU A 204 -6.04 -11.08 -10.69
C GLU A 204 -5.03 -11.44 -9.59
N GLN A 205 -4.64 -12.71 -9.54
CA GLN A 205 -3.62 -13.21 -8.63
C GLN A 205 -2.24 -13.05 -9.27
N LYS A 206 -1.58 -11.92 -8.99
CA LYS A 206 -0.14 -11.75 -9.27
C LYS A 206 0.60 -12.64 -8.29
N GLY A 207 0.88 -13.87 -8.68
CA GLY A 207 1.44 -14.90 -7.81
C GLY A 207 2.82 -14.52 -7.30
N THR A 208 2.89 -13.82 -6.17
CA THR A 208 4.16 -13.55 -5.48
C THR A 208 3.94 -13.34 -3.98
N HIS A 209 4.79 -14.04 -3.23
CA HIS A 209 5.16 -13.79 -1.84
C HIS A 209 5.88 -12.42 -1.72
N GLU A 210 5.24 -11.32 -2.14
CA GLU A 210 5.84 -10.00 -1.97
C GLU A 210 5.85 -9.64 -0.50
N LYS A 211 7.03 -9.22 -0.02
CA LYS A 211 7.19 -8.72 1.35
C LYS A 211 6.27 -7.51 1.53
N HIS A 212 5.48 -7.51 2.60
CA HIS A 212 4.71 -6.33 2.99
C HIS A 212 5.66 -5.14 3.20
N LEU A 213 5.59 -4.14 2.33
CA LEU A 213 6.33 -2.90 2.44
C LEU A 213 5.44 -1.85 3.09
N SER A 214 6.01 -0.98 3.93
CA SER A 214 5.24 0.17 4.41
C SER A 214 4.99 1.15 3.24
N VAL A 215 3.99 2.03 3.35
CA VAL A 215 3.69 3.04 2.30
C VAL A 215 4.95 3.83 1.91
N LEU A 216 5.79 4.18 2.89
CA LEU A 216 7.06 4.87 2.64
C LEU A 216 8.06 4.00 1.88
N ASP A 217 8.16 2.72 2.24
CA ASP A 217 9.07 1.78 1.58
C ASP A 217 8.61 1.45 0.15
N PHE A 218 7.29 1.31 -0.05
CA PHE A 218 6.69 1.15 -1.37
C PHE A 218 6.95 2.39 -2.24
N LYS A 219 6.70 3.61 -1.73
CA LYS A 219 7.01 4.86 -2.44
C LYS A 219 8.49 4.96 -2.80
N LYS A 220 9.37 4.56 -1.89
CA LYS A 220 10.82 4.55 -2.14
C LYS A 220 11.17 3.58 -3.27
N GLN A 221 10.62 2.36 -3.24
CA GLN A 221 10.84 1.36 -4.28
C GLN A 221 10.30 1.83 -5.64
N GLU A 222 9.10 2.41 -5.68
CA GLU A 222 8.53 2.94 -6.94
C GLU A 222 9.36 4.10 -7.48
N ARG A 223 9.85 5.00 -6.61
CA ARG A 223 10.78 6.07 -7.01
C ARG A 223 12.11 5.52 -7.53
N GLU A 224 12.64 4.46 -6.94
CA GLU A 224 13.84 3.78 -7.44
C GLU A 224 13.61 3.15 -8.83
N LYS A 225 12.44 2.54 -9.08
CA LYS A 225 12.10 2.04 -10.41
C LYS A 225 11.99 3.16 -11.44
N GLU A 226 11.35 4.27 -11.07
CA GLU A 226 11.23 5.45 -11.94
C GLU A 226 12.60 6.05 -12.25
N LEU A 227 13.49 6.16 -11.26
CA LEU A 227 14.86 6.60 -11.46
C LEU A 227 15.63 5.67 -12.42
N ASN A 228 15.53 4.36 -12.23
CA ASN A 228 16.20 3.40 -13.13
C ASN A 228 15.68 3.50 -14.57
N ALA A 229 14.37 3.72 -14.76
CA ALA A 229 13.79 3.91 -16.07
C ALA A 229 14.28 5.21 -16.73
N LEU A 230 14.34 6.30 -15.97
CA LEU A 230 14.89 7.58 -16.42
C LEU A 230 16.39 7.49 -16.72
N GLU A 231 17.16 6.74 -15.93
CA GLU A 231 18.59 6.49 -16.20
C GLU A 231 18.80 5.71 -17.50
N ALA A 232 17.94 4.72 -17.79
CA ALA A 232 17.98 3.99 -19.04
C ALA A 232 17.64 4.90 -20.24
N GLU A 233 16.62 5.76 -20.12
CA GLU A 233 16.27 6.74 -21.15
C GLU A 233 17.38 7.78 -21.36
N LEU A 234 18.02 8.24 -20.27
CA LEU A 234 19.15 9.15 -20.35
C LEU A 234 20.33 8.52 -21.09
N ALA A 235 20.63 7.25 -20.81
CA ALA A 235 21.71 6.52 -21.48
C ALA A 235 21.44 6.36 -22.99
N GLU A 236 20.19 6.10 -23.38
CA GLU A 236 19.78 6.05 -24.79
C GLU A 236 19.97 7.42 -25.47
N LYS A 237 19.50 8.50 -24.84
CA LYS A 237 19.65 9.87 -25.37
C LYS A 237 21.09 10.33 -25.45
N GLN A 238 21.94 9.93 -24.51
CA GLN A 238 23.38 10.19 -24.60
C GLN A 238 24.02 9.45 -25.78
N GLY A 239 23.57 8.22 -26.07
CA GLY A 239 23.98 7.47 -27.25
C GLY A 239 23.59 8.16 -28.56
N GLU A 240 22.33 8.59 -28.69
CA GLU A 240 21.84 9.35 -29.84
C GLU A 240 22.63 10.66 -30.03
N LEU A 241 22.86 11.42 -28.95
CA LEU A 241 23.61 12.68 -29.00
C LEU A 241 25.06 12.47 -29.49
N SER A 242 25.71 11.41 -29.01
CA SER A 242 27.08 11.06 -29.42
C SER A 242 27.14 10.72 -30.91
N GLU A 243 26.13 10.02 -31.42
CA GLU A 243 26.05 9.72 -32.86
C GLU A 243 25.83 10.98 -33.69
N VAL A 244 24.94 11.88 -33.25
CA VAL A 244 24.72 13.17 -33.89
C VAL A 244 25.99 14.02 -33.90
N GLN A 245 26.73 14.09 -32.77
CA GLN A 245 28.02 14.79 -32.71
C GLN A 245 29.03 14.21 -33.71
N ARG A 246 29.15 12.88 -33.78
CA ARG A 246 30.05 12.23 -34.74
C ARG A 246 29.68 12.54 -36.20
N ARG A 247 28.38 12.62 -36.50
CA ARG A 247 27.89 13.01 -37.84
C ARG A 247 28.22 14.47 -38.13
N LEU A 248 28.05 15.36 -37.16
CA LEU A 248 28.39 16.79 -37.30
C LEU A 248 29.89 16.97 -37.56
N GLU A 249 30.76 16.35 -36.76
CA GLU A 249 32.22 16.39 -36.97
C GLU A 249 32.61 15.89 -38.37
N SER A 250 31.96 14.81 -38.85
CA SER A 250 32.20 14.28 -40.19
C SER A 250 31.75 15.22 -41.31
N ALA A 251 30.68 15.98 -41.07
CA ALA A 251 30.17 16.97 -42.00
C ALA A 251 31.11 18.19 -42.05
N ASP A 252 31.56 18.68 -40.89
CA ASP A 252 32.55 19.77 -40.81
C ASP A 252 33.84 19.42 -41.56
N THR A 253 34.36 18.19 -41.38
CA THR A 253 35.56 17.75 -42.13
C THR A 253 35.32 17.62 -43.64
N ALA A 254 34.09 17.30 -44.05
CA ALA A 254 33.73 17.24 -45.47
C ALA A 254 33.63 18.64 -46.07
N GLU A 255 33.10 19.61 -45.31
CA GLU A 255 33.00 21.01 -45.71
C GLU A 255 34.39 21.64 -45.89
N GLU A 256 35.32 21.45 -44.94
CA GLU A 256 36.71 21.91 -45.08
C GLU A 256 37.41 21.36 -46.33
N LYS A 257 37.18 20.08 -46.66
CA LYS A 257 37.73 19.47 -47.88
C LYS A 257 37.14 20.08 -49.15
N LEU A 258 35.83 20.36 -49.13
CA LEU A 258 35.13 21.02 -50.24
C LEU A 258 35.63 22.45 -50.46
N GLU A 259 35.85 23.22 -49.39
CA GLU A 259 36.47 24.54 -49.47
C GLU A 259 37.89 24.47 -50.02
N GLY A 260 38.71 23.52 -49.53
CA GLY A 260 40.06 23.31 -50.04
C GLY A 260 40.09 22.93 -51.53
N LEU A 261 39.15 22.11 -51.99
CA LEU A 261 38.98 21.77 -53.41
C LEU A 261 38.53 22.98 -54.23
N LYS A 262 37.55 23.76 -53.76
CA LYS A 262 37.12 25.02 -54.40
C LYS A 262 38.29 26.00 -54.56
N TYR A 263 39.11 26.15 -53.52
CA TYR A 263 40.28 27.02 -53.55
C TYR A 263 41.31 26.59 -54.60
N LYS A 264 41.60 25.29 -54.69
CA LYS A 264 42.49 24.75 -55.73
C LYS A 264 41.93 24.96 -57.13
N LEU A 265 40.64 24.69 -57.33
CA LEU A 265 39.97 24.88 -58.62
C LEU A 265 39.99 26.35 -59.08
N SER A 266 40.02 27.30 -58.15
CA SER A 266 40.09 28.74 -58.45
C SER A 266 41.49 29.24 -58.83
N ARG A 267 42.53 28.42 -58.67
CA ARG A 267 43.95 28.80 -58.86
C ARG A 267 44.71 27.96 -59.87
N ASP A 268 44.20 26.81 -60.28
CA ASP A 268 44.80 26.02 -61.37
C ASP A 268 44.49 26.67 -62.73
N GLU A 269 45.54 27.12 -63.43
CA GLU A 269 45.45 27.72 -64.77
C GLU A 269 44.94 26.74 -65.84
N ASP A 270 45.00 25.42 -65.58
CA ASP A 270 44.52 24.37 -66.48
C ASP A 270 42.98 24.30 -66.60
N TYR A 271 42.23 24.97 -65.71
CA TYR A 271 40.76 25.02 -65.75
C TYR A 271 40.21 26.41 -66.12
N ALA A 272 41.08 27.35 -66.52
CA ALA A 272 40.64 28.65 -67.03
C ALA A 272 39.87 28.47 -68.35
N VAL A 273 38.57 28.80 -68.35
CA VAL A 273 37.74 28.75 -69.55
C VAL A 273 38.27 29.80 -70.53
N PRO A 274 38.73 29.43 -71.75
CA PRO A 274 39.20 30.41 -72.71
C PRO A 274 38.05 31.31 -73.16
N GLU A 275 38.30 32.63 -73.24
CA GLU A 275 37.27 33.58 -73.67
C GLU A 275 36.78 33.24 -75.08
N PRO A 276 35.45 33.24 -75.31
CA PRO A 276 34.90 32.93 -76.62
C PRO A 276 35.31 34.02 -77.63
N PRO A 277 35.73 33.63 -78.85
CA PRO A 277 36.12 34.60 -79.85
C PRO A 277 34.91 35.44 -80.29
N LYS A 278 35.17 36.74 -80.47
CA LYS A 278 34.19 37.81 -80.77
C LYS A 278 33.28 37.54 -81.96
#